data_AF-A0A938MLB7-F1
#
_entry.id   AF-A0A938MLB7-F1
#
_cell.length_a   1.000
_cell.length_b   1.000
_cell.length_c   1.000
_cell.angle_alpha   90.00
_cell.angle_beta   90.00
_cell.angle_gamma   90.00
#
_symmetry.space_group_name_H-M   'P 1'
#
loop_
_entity.id
_entity.type
_entity.pdbx_description
1 polymer ?
#
loop_
_entity_poly.entity_id
_entity_poly.type
_entity_poly.pdbx_seq_one_letter_code
_entity_poly.pdbx_strand_id
1 'polypeptide(L)'
;PTNSFAHSYLGLSLAALGRHEEAVRECRKAIEIEPYDMTNFAELAGYLAALKRTDEAIAAMTRAVEIGFDDLDRMEKSAALAPLRPDARFQALVEEVKRRK
;
A
#
# COMPACT_ATOMS: atom_id res chain seq x y z
N PRO A 1 21.08 -0.07 7.45
CA PRO A 1 21.01 0.10 5.98
C PRO A 1 20.10 1.29 5.66
N THR A 2 20.59 2.29 4.93
CA THR A 2 19.87 3.55 4.62
C THR A 2 19.24 3.53 3.23
N ASN A 3 19.08 2.36 2.62
CA ASN A 3 18.55 2.22 1.27
C ASN A 3 17.09 1.79 1.36
N SER A 4 16.17 2.71 1.03
CA SER A 4 14.72 2.47 1.00
C SER A 4 14.36 1.30 0.08
N PHE A 5 14.87 1.31 -1.17
CA PHE A 5 14.61 0.26 -2.14
C PHE A 5 14.95 -1.15 -1.65
N ALA A 6 16.06 -1.31 -0.93
CA ALA A 6 16.45 -2.61 -0.38
C ALA A 6 15.39 -3.16 0.59
N HIS A 7 14.82 -2.28 1.44
CA HIS A 7 13.74 -2.63 2.34
C HIS A 7 12.42 -2.90 1.57
N SER A 8 12.09 -2.11 0.55
CA SER A 8 10.91 -2.30 -0.28
C SER A 8 10.92 -3.63 -1.04
N TYR A 9 12.05 -3.96 -1.70
CA TYR A 9 12.20 -5.22 -2.43
C TYR A 9 12.19 -6.44 -1.51
N LEU A 10 12.80 -6.33 -0.33
CA LEU A 10 12.71 -7.37 0.68
C LEU A 10 11.27 -7.56 1.15
N GLY A 11 10.53 -6.47 1.40
CA GLY A 11 9.12 -6.52 1.75
C GLY A 11 8.27 -7.22 0.69
N LEU A 12 8.48 -6.88 -0.59
CA LEU A 12 7.81 -7.53 -1.71
C LEU A 12 8.11 -9.03 -1.78
N SER A 13 9.38 -9.40 -1.61
CA SER A 13 9.81 -10.80 -1.60
C SER A 13 9.19 -11.57 -0.43
N LEU A 14 9.11 -10.96 0.75
CA LEU A 14 8.47 -11.56 1.93
C LEU A 14 6.96 -11.75 1.72
N ALA A 15 6.28 -10.77 1.12
CA ALA A 15 4.86 -10.88 0.82
C ALA A 15 4.57 -11.97 -0.22
N ALA A 16 5.43 -12.13 -1.22
CA ALA A 16 5.32 -13.23 -2.19
C ALA A 16 5.47 -14.62 -1.53
N LEU A 17 6.19 -14.69 -0.41
CA LEU A 17 6.32 -15.89 0.42
C LEU A 17 5.19 -16.03 1.47
N GLY A 18 4.17 -15.15 1.44
CA GLY A 18 3.08 -15.13 2.42
C GLY A 18 3.45 -14.56 3.79
N ARG A 19 4.66 -14.03 3.96
CA ARG A 19 5.18 -13.48 5.23
C ARG A 19 4.81 -12.00 5.35
N HIS A 20 3.51 -11.71 5.38
CA HIS A 20 2.98 -10.36 5.27
C HIS A 20 3.34 -9.46 6.47
N GLU A 21 3.41 -9.98 7.70
CA GLU A 21 3.83 -9.19 8.88
C GLU A 21 5.26 -8.69 8.75
N GLU A 22 6.12 -9.49 8.12
CA GLU A 22 7.52 -9.13 7.90
C GLU A 22 7.63 -8.13 6.76
N ALA A 23 6.84 -8.32 5.71
CA ALA A 23 6.71 -7.35 4.63
C ALA A 23 6.28 -5.97 5.14
N VAL A 24 5.31 -5.92 6.06
CA VAL A 24 4.89 -4.66 6.72
C VAL A 24 6.04 -4.01 7.47
N ARG A 25 6.85 -4.79 8.22
CA ARG A 25 8.01 -4.23 8.96
C ARG A 25 9.05 -3.63 8.03
N GLU A 26 9.39 -4.32 6.94
CA GLU A 26 10.38 -3.82 5.98
C GLU A 26 9.84 -2.62 5.21
N CYS A 27 8.57 -2.62 4.82
CA CYS A 27 7.94 -1.49 4.15
C CYS A 27 7.87 -0.24 5.06
N ARG A 28 7.63 -0.40 6.37
CA ARG A 28 7.72 0.70 7.34
C ARG A 28 9.13 1.29 7.43
N LYS A 29 10.17 0.47 7.42
CA LYS A 29 11.56 0.96 7.36
C LYS A 29 11.84 1.73 6.08
N ALA A 30 11.33 1.26 4.93
CA ALA A 30 11.45 1.99 3.67
C ALA A 30 10.79 3.37 3.76
N ILE A 31 9.60 3.46 4.35
CA ILE A 31 8.87 4.72 4.59
C ILE A 31 9.64 5.64 5.55
N GLU A 32 10.26 5.11 6.60
CA GLU A 32 11.09 5.90 7.52
C GLU A 32 12.29 6.54 6.80
N ILE A 33 12.84 5.87 5.79
CA ILE A 33 13.96 6.36 4.98
C ILE A 33 13.48 7.35 3.91
N GLU A 34 12.40 7.01 3.19
CA GLU A 34 11.79 7.82 2.12
C GLU A 34 10.29 8.02 2.39
N PRO A 35 9.91 9.05 3.17
CA PRO A 35 8.53 9.26 3.62
C PRO A 35 7.61 9.85 2.55
N TYR A 36 8.14 10.12 1.35
CA TYR A 36 7.40 10.68 0.21
C TYR A 36 7.34 9.73 -0.98
N ASP A 37 7.73 8.47 -0.81
CA ASP A 37 7.57 7.45 -1.84
C ASP A 37 6.17 6.83 -1.75
N MET A 38 5.31 7.21 -2.69
CA MET A 38 3.95 6.70 -2.81
C MET A 38 3.88 5.17 -2.98
N THR A 39 4.89 4.56 -3.62
CA THR A 39 4.92 3.13 -3.88
C THR A 39 5.05 2.34 -2.58
N ASN A 40 5.87 2.82 -1.63
CA ASN A 40 6.00 2.17 -0.33
C ASN A 40 4.68 2.19 0.45
N PHE A 41 3.94 3.30 0.42
CA PHE A 41 2.62 3.35 1.04
C PHE A 41 1.59 2.44 0.35
N ALA A 42 1.62 2.35 -0.99
CA ALA A 42 0.73 1.47 -1.76
C ALA A 42 1.03 -0.03 -1.54
N GLU A 43 2.30 -0.40 -1.38
CA GLU A 43 2.70 -1.77 -1.01
C GLU A 43 2.31 -2.08 0.44
N LEU A 44 2.55 -1.15 1.37
CA LEU A 44 2.12 -1.29 2.77
C LEU A 44 0.61 -1.53 2.87
N ALA A 45 -0.20 -0.79 2.12
CA ALA A 45 -1.65 -0.99 2.06
C ALA A 45 -2.03 -2.40 1.58
N GLY A 46 -1.36 -2.92 0.55
CA GLY A 46 -1.57 -4.28 0.05
C GLY A 46 -1.23 -5.35 1.11
N TYR A 47 -0.11 -5.19 1.80
CA TYR A 47 0.30 -6.15 2.85
C TYR A 47 -0.63 -6.12 4.05
N LEU A 48 -1.07 -4.93 4.48
CA LEU A 48 -2.03 -4.78 5.58
C LEU A 48 -3.41 -5.33 5.23
N ALA A 49 -3.86 -5.17 3.98
CA ALA A 49 -5.10 -5.74 3.49
C ALA A 49 -5.07 -7.28 3.50
N ALA A 50 -3.95 -7.89 3.09
CA ALA A 50 -3.75 -9.33 3.19
C ALA A 50 -3.82 -9.85 4.64
N LEU A 51 -3.39 -9.04 5.60
CA LEU A 51 -3.51 -9.30 7.04
C LEU A 51 -4.89 -8.97 7.64
N LYS A 52 -5.86 -8.56 6.82
CA LYS A 52 -7.20 -8.09 7.25
C LYS A 52 -7.15 -6.88 8.20
N ARG A 53 -6.06 -6.11 8.17
CA ARG A 53 -5.90 -4.85 8.93
C ARG A 53 -6.45 -3.70 8.10
N THR A 54 -7.77 -3.74 7.85
CA THR A 54 -8.46 -2.87 6.89
C THR A 54 -8.26 -1.38 7.19
N ASP A 55 -8.35 -0.96 8.44
CA ASP A 55 -8.22 0.46 8.81
C ASP A 55 -6.82 1.01 8.51
N GLU A 56 -5.77 0.26 8.86
CA GLU A 56 -4.39 0.66 8.56
C GLU A 56 -4.08 0.60 7.06
N ALA A 57 -4.66 -0.38 6.35
CA ALA A 57 -4.50 -0.50 4.91
C ALA A 57 -5.10 0.70 4.17
N ILE A 58 -6.29 1.14 4.58
CA ILE A 58 -6.93 2.34 4.03
C ILE A 58 -6.12 3.58 4.36
N ALA A 59 -5.65 3.74 5.61
CA ALA A 59 -4.81 4.87 5.97
C ALA A 59 -3.51 4.94 5.14
N ALA A 60 -2.86 3.79 4.89
CA ALA A 60 -1.69 3.72 4.03
C ALA A 60 -2.02 4.08 2.58
N MET A 61 -3.14 3.59 2.03
CA MET A 61 -3.57 3.93 0.68
C MET A 61 -3.93 5.42 0.54
N THR A 62 -4.64 5.99 1.52
CA THR A 62 -4.91 7.44 1.57
C THR A 62 -3.60 8.21 1.47
N ARG A 63 -2.58 7.82 2.24
CA ARG A 63 -1.29 8.50 2.19
C ARG A 63 -0.61 8.37 0.84
N ALA A 64 -0.69 7.22 0.19
CA ALA A 64 -0.19 7.04 -1.18
C ALA A 64 -0.87 8.01 -2.16
N VAL A 65 -2.20 8.10 -2.11
CA VAL A 65 -3.02 8.99 -2.97
C VAL A 65 -2.75 10.47 -2.71
N GLU A 66 -2.51 10.86 -1.45
CA GLU A 66 -2.11 12.22 -1.08
C GLU A 66 -0.76 12.62 -1.69
N ILE A 67 0.19 11.68 -1.76
CA ILE A 67 1.52 11.90 -2.35
C ILE A 67 1.43 11.98 -3.89
N GLY A 68 0.51 11.23 -4.50
CA GLY A 68 0.29 11.27 -5.95
C GLY A 68 -0.03 9.92 -6.59
N PHE A 69 -0.25 8.86 -5.80
CA PHE A 69 -0.61 7.55 -6.35
C PHE A 69 -1.95 7.62 -7.08
N ASP A 70 -1.95 7.27 -8.37
CA ASP A 70 -3.11 7.39 -9.26
C ASP A 70 -3.35 6.14 -10.13
N ASP A 71 -2.69 5.02 -9.79
CA ASP A 71 -2.85 3.74 -10.48
C ASP A 71 -4.20 3.09 -10.09
N LEU A 72 -5.25 3.56 -10.74
CA LEU A 72 -6.63 3.06 -10.61
C LEU A 72 -6.73 1.58 -10.93
N ASP A 73 -5.97 1.08 -11.91
CA ASP A 73 -6.01 -0.33 -12.28
C ASP A 73 -5.54 -1.20 -11.11
N ARG A 74 -4.44 -0.80 -10.46
CA ARG A 74 -3.96 -1.45 -9.24
C ARG A 74 -4.98 -1.36 -8.11
N MET A 75 -5.59 -0.19 -7.87
CA MET A 75 -6.60 -0.03 -6.80
C MET A 75 -7.80 -0.95 -6.99
N GLU A 76 -8.31 -1.06 -8.22
CA GLU A 76 -9.55 -1.79 -8.51
C GLU A 76 -9.30 -3.29 -8.72
N LYS A 77 -8.17 -3.68 -9.31
CA LYS A 77 -7.94 -5.06 -9.78
C LYS A 77 -6.93 -5.85 -8.98
N SER A 78 -6.05 -5.20 -8.20
CA SER A 78 -5.04 -5.92 -7.40
C SER A 78 -5.68 -6.87 -6.39
N ALA A 79 -5.23 -8.14 -6.41
CA ALA A 79 -5.68 -9.15 -5.47
C ALA A 79 -5.35 -8.76 -4.02
N ALA A 80 -4.23 -8.07 -3.79
CA ALA A 80 -3.83 -7.61 -2.46
C ALA A 80 -4.84 -6.63 -1.84
N LEU A 81 -5.49 -5.80 -2.67
CA LEU A 81 -6.47 -4.80 -2.22
C LEU A 81 -7.92 -5.31 -2.29
N ALA A 82 -8.14 -6.55 -2.75
CA ALA A 82 -9.48 -7.16 -2.81
C ALA A 82 -10.26 -7.06 -1.48
N PRO A 83 -9.63 -7.25 -0.30
CA PRO A 83 -10.32 -7.08 0.98
C PRO A 83 -10.85 -5.67 1.27
N LEU A 84 -10.28 -4.64 0.62
CA LEU A 84 -10.66 -3.23 0.84
C LEU A 84 -11.79 -2.76 -0.08
N ARG A 85 -12.01 -3.43 -1.22
CA ARG A 85 -13.02 -3.05 -2.23
C ARG A 85 -14.45 -2.84 -1.69
N PRO A 86 -14.96 -3.61 -0.71
CA PRO A 86 -16.30 -3.36 -0.16
C PRO A 86 -16.33 -2.17 0.82
N ASP A 87 -15.19 -1.66 1.29
CA ASP A 87 -15.14 -0.55 2.24
C ASP A 87 -15.45 0.78 1.55
N ALA A 88 -16.42 1.52 2.08
CA ALA A 88 -16.88 2.79 1.52
C ALA A 88 -15.76 3.86 1.48
N ARG A 89 -14.82 3.84 2.44
CA ARG A 89 -13.68 4.77 2.47
C ARG A 89 -12.73 4.50 1.32
N PHE A 90 -12.48 3.21 1.03
CA PHE A 90 -11.64 2.82 -0.10
C PHE A 90 -12.31 3.16 -1.44
N GLN A 91 -13.62 2.96 -1.57
CA GLN A 91 -14.37 3.39 -2.75
C GLN A 91 -14.31 4.91 -2.96
N ALA A 92 -14.43 5.69 -1.88
CA ALA A 92 -14.29 7.14 -1.95
C ALA A 92 -12.92 7.58 -2.45
N LEU A 93 -11.83 6.92 -2.01
CA LEU A 93 -10.47 7.16 -2.52
C LEU A 93 -10.35 6.84 -4.01
N VAL A 94 -10.91 5.71 -4.47
CA VAL A 94 -10.89 5.33 -5.89
C VAL A 94 -11.62 6.39 -6.73
N GLU A 95 -12.78 6.85 -6.29
CA GLU A 95 -13.54 7.89 -6.98
C GLU A 95 -12.83 9.26 -6.95
N GLU A 96 -12.14 9.58 -5.86
CA GLU A 96 -11.29 10.77 -5.80
C GLU A 96 -10.18 10.72 -6.83
N VAL A 97 -9.45 9.61 -6.94
CA VAL A 97 -8.40 9.42 -7.95
C VAL A 97 -8.98 9.50 -9.37
N LYS A 98 -10.16 8.92 -9.62
CA LYS A 98 -10.84 9.04 -10.93
C LYS A 98 -11.14 10.48 -11.32
N ARG A 99 -11.57 11.32 -10.37
CA ARG A 99 -11.89 12.73 -10.64
C ARG A 99 -10.66 13.60 -10.89
N ARG A 100 -9.47 13.15 -10.46
CA ARG A 100 -8.21 13.89 -10.66
C ARG A 100 -7.59 13.65 -12.04
N LYS A 101 -8.08 12.66 -12.80
CA LYS A 101 -7.67 12.39 -14.20
C LYS A 101 -8.54 13.15 -15.18
#